data_AF-X1S0X9-F1
#
_entry.id   AF-X1S0X9-F1
#
_cell.length_a   1.000
_cell.length_b   1.000
_cell.length_c   1.000
_cell.angle_alpha   90.00
_cell.angle_beta   90.00
_cell.angle_gamma   90.00
#
_symmetry.space_group_name_H-M   'P 1'
#
loop_
_entity.id
_entity.type
_entity.pdbx_description
1 polymer ?
#
loop_
_entity_poly.entity_id
_entity_poly.type
_entity_poly.pdbx_seq_one_letter_code
_entity_poly.pdbx_strand_id
1 'polypeptide(L)'
;VSICFHVDCGLGVNKDSKNLEAALAYANWLATPEFAGLLMDELPGFFSYVPGDYSLTNSLAKEMINATSGADITIRTTWEKLASGVPSGYDLMCDTMVNLLTDVSTPKEAAAYVEDGLEQWYEPLQQ
;
A
#
# COMPACT_ATOMS: atom_id res chain seq x y z
N VAL A 1 1.78 -14.99 9.28
CA VAL A 1 1.19 -13.64 9.14
C VAL A 1 1.44 -13.22 7.71
N SER A 2 0.48 -12.62 7.01
CA SER A 2 0.73 -12.06 5.67
C SER A 2 0.86 -10.54 5.78
N ILE A 3 1.78 -9.95 5.02
CA ILE A 3 1.97 -8.49 4.94
C ILE A 3 1.78 -8.04 3.50
N CYS A 4 1.18 -6.87 3.31
CA CYS A 4 1.25 -6.19 2.04
C CYS A 4 2.37 -5.15 2.11
N PHE A 5 3.42 -5.34 1.32
CA PHE A 5 4.48 -4.35 1.16
C PHE A 5 4.27 -3.69 -0.20
N HIS A 6 3.73 -2.47 -0.20
CA HIS A 6 3.38 -1.73 -1.40
C HIS A 6 4.05 -0.36 -1.41
N VAL A 7 4.27 0.18 -2.63
CA VAL A 7 4.75 1.55 -2.82
C VAL A 7 3.61 2.51 -2.52
N ASP A 8 3.70 3.24 -1.41
CA ASP A 8 2.64 4.18 -0.98
C ASP A 8 3.00 5.64 -1.27
N CYS A 9 4.29 5.96 -1.38
CA CYS A 9 4.80 7.30 -1.64
C CYS A 9 5.70 7.31 -2.88
N GLY A 10 5.51 8.31 -3.74
CA GLY A 10 6.32 8.54 -4.92
C GLY A 10 6.52 10.03 -5.17
N LEU A 11 7.61 10.38 -5.85
CA LEU A 11 7.92 11.74 -6.25
C LEU A 11 8.00 11.83 -7.78
N GLY A 12 7.27 12.78 -8.36
CA GLY A 12 7.32 13.11 -9.78
C GLY A 12 7.95 14.47 -10.01
N VAL A 13 8.74 14.61 -11.06
CA VAL A 13 9.30 15.90 -11.49
C VAL A 13 8.47 16.42 -12.67
N ASN A 14 7.96 17.65 -12.54
CA ASN A 14 7.27 18.32 -13.64
C ASN A 14 8.26 18.63 -14.77
N LYS A 15 7.99 18.11 -15.97
CA LYS A 15 8.82 18.33 -17.17
C LYS A 15 8.96 19.82 -17.55
N ASP A 16 8.00 20.66 -17.18
CA ASP A 16 7.98 22.09 -17.51
C ASP A 16 8.56 22.94 -16.37
N SER A 17 9.23 22.32 -15.39
CA SER A 17 9.86 23.01 -14.27
C SER A 17 10.96 23.97 -14.74
N LYS A 18 10.93 25.21 -14.24
CA LYS A 18 12.00 26.20 -14.46
C LYS A 18 13.30 25.83 -13.72
N ASN A 19 13.25 24.86 -12.80
CA ASN A 19 14.37 24.39 -11.99
C ASN A 19 14.61 22.89 -12.20
N LEU A 20 14.53 22.42 -13.45
CA LEU A 20 14.57 20.99 -13.76
C LEU A 20 15.84 20.30 -13.25
N GLU A 21 17.01 20.91 -13.41
CA GLU A 21 18.29 20.36 -12.95
C GLU A 21 18.31 20.16 -11.43
N ALA A 22 17.88 21.17 -10.66
CA ALA A 22 17.80 21.07 -9.20
C ALA A 22 16.76 20.03 -8.74
N ALA A 23 15.62 19.94 -9.43
CA ALA A 23 14.59 18.94 -9.12
C ALA A 23 15.09 17.52 -9.36
N LEU A 24 15.83 17.29 -10.46
CA LEU A 24 16.44 15.99 -10.75
C LEU A 24 17.57 15.67 -9.76
N ALA A 25 18.39 16.66 -9.38
CA ALA A 25 19.41 16.48 -8.36
C ALA A 25 18.80 16.03 -7.02
N TYR A 26 17.69 16.65 -6.61
CA TYR A 26 16.96 16.24 -5.41
C TYR A 26 16.34 14.84 -5.55
N ALA A 27 15.66 14.55 -6.67
CA ALA A 27 15.07 13.23 -6.91
C ALA A 27 16.13 12.11 -6.90
N ASN A 28 17.33 12.37 -7.45
CA ASN A 28 18.44 11.43 -7.39
C ASN A 28 18.94 11.22 -5.95
N TRP A 29 19.00 12.27 -5.14
CA TRP A 29 19.39 12.14 -3.72
C TRP A 29 18.37 11.29 -2.93
N LEU A 30 17.06 11.44 -3.20
CA LEU A 30 16.03 10.60 -2.59
C LEU A 30 16.15 9.11 -2.94
N ALA A 31 16.84 8.77 -4.03
CA ALA A 31 17.10 7.39 -4.43
C ALA A 31 18.40 6.81 -3.82
N THR A 32 19.05 7.53 -2.89
CA THR A 32 20.30 7.08 -2.26
C THR A 32 20.04 6.29 -0.96
N PRO A 33 20.98 5.41 -0.55
CA PRO A 33 20.93 4.75 0.75
C PRO A 33 20.92 5.73 1.94
N GLU A 34 21.55 6.91 1.78
CA GLU A 34 21.54 7.95 2.81
C GLU A 34 20.12 8.41 3.12
N PHE A 35 19.37 8.84 2.09
CA PHE A 35 17.99 9.25 2.28
C PHE A 35 17.10 8.08 2.72
N ALA A 36 17.31 6.89 2.16
CA ALA A 36 16.54 5.71 2.55
C ALA A 36 16.68 5.42 4.05
N GLY A 37 17.89 5.48 4.60
CA GLY A 37 18.12 5.33 6.04
C GLY A 37 17.40 6.41 6.86
N LEU A 38 17.54 7.68 6.46
CA LEU A 38 16.85 8.80 7.11
C LEU A 38 15.33 8.65 7.10
N LEU A 39 14.75 8.31 5.95
CA LEU A 39 13.30 8.13 5.80
C LEU A 39 12.78 7.05 6.75
N MET A 40 13.46 5.90 6.81
CA MET A 40 13.02 4.78 7.63
C MET A 40 13.15 5.04 9.13
N ASP A 41 14.13 5.84 9.56
CA ASP A 41 14.33 6.19 10.96
C ASP A 41 13.40 7.33 11.42
N GLU A 42 13.22 8.35 10.59
CA GLU A 42 12.43 9.54 10.93
C GLU A 42 10.92 9.35 10.70
N LEU A 43 10.53 8.38 9.87
CA LEU A 43 9.13 8.06 9.58
C LEU A 43 8.83 6.56 9.78
N PRO A 44 8.68 6.11 11.05
CA PRO A 44 8.36 4.72 11.36
C PRO A 44 7.12 4.21 10.60
N GLY A 45 7.26 3.05 9.97
CA GLY A 45 6.21 2.45 9.14
C GLY A 45 6.40 2.68 7.64
N PHE A 46 7.28 3.59 7.23
CA PHE A 46 7.70 3.74 5.83
C PHE A 46 9.09 3.12 5.63
N PHE A 47 9.14 2.04 4.86
CA PHE A 47 10.38 1.31 4.57
C PHE A 47 10.75 1.43 3.09
N SER A 48 12.00 1.79 2.81
CA SER A 48 12.48 2.05 1.45
C SER A 48 12.77 0.77 0.67
N TYR A 49 12.54 0.80 -0.65
CA TYR A 49 12.95 -0.25 -1.59
C TYR A 49 14.39 -0.08 -2.11
N VAL A 50 15.06 1.03 -1.77
CA VAL A 50 16.46 1.26 -2.19
C VAL A 50 17.32 0.12 -1.63
N PRO A 51 18.05 -0.66 -2.45
CA PRO A 51 18.87 -1.75 -1.95
C PRO A 51 20.01 -1.25 -1.04
N GLY A 52 20.22 -1.92 0.08
CA GLY A 52 21.29 -1.58 1.02
C GLY A 52 21.14 -2.30 2.35
N ASP A 53 22.19 -2.20 3.17
CA ASP A 53 22.17 -2.65 4.56
C ASP A 53 21.85 -1.46 5.47
N TYR A 54 20.69 -1.48 6.11
CA TYR A 54 20.21 -0.38 6.93
C TYR A 54 20.28 -0.73 8.41
N SER A 55 20.93 0.14 9.18
CA SER A 55 20.87 0.09 10.64
C SER A 55 19.92 1.18 11.11
N LEU A 56 18.70 0.78 11.45
CA LEU A 56 17.73 1.70 12.05
C LEU A 56 18.21 2.08 13.46
N THR A 57 17.92 3.30 13.89
CA THR A 57 18.13 3.78 15.27
C THR A 57 16.82 3.93 16.01
N ASN A 58 15.72 4.22 15.29
CA ASN A 58 14.39 4.37 15.85
C ASN A 58 13.84 3.02 16.36
N SER A 59 13.49 2.94 17.64
CA SER A 59 13.01 1.70 18.27
C SER A 59 11.67 1.24 17.72
N LEU A 60 10.76 2.16 17.39
CA LEU A 60 9.45 1.84 16.82
C LEU A 60 9.60 1.31 15.39
N ALA A 61 10.44 1.94 14.57
CA ALA A 61 10.71 1.47 13.21
C ALA A 61 11.30 0.05 13.22
N LYS A 62 12.23 -0.23 14.15
CA LYS A 62 12.76 -1.59 14.39
C LYS A 62 11.67 -2.59 14.75
N GLU A 63 10.80 -2.23 15.69
CA GLU A 63 9.72 -3.13 16.13
C GLU A 63 8.78 -3.47 14.96
N MET A 64 8.40 -2.46 14.16
CA MET A 64 7.52 -2.65 13.01
C MET A 64 8.14 -3.56 11.93
N ILE A 65 9.41 -3.35 11.55
CA ILE A 65 10.06 -4.20 10.53
C ILE A 65 10.36 -5.61 11.07
N ASN A 66 10.71 -5.74 12.35
CA ASN A 66 10.95 -7.06 12.95
C ASN A 66 9.65 -7.88 13.05
N ALA A 67 8.51 -7.22 13.25
CA ALA A 67 7.19 -7.86 13.27
C ALA A 67 6.82 -8.50 11.91
N THR A 68 7.47 -8.10 10.82
CA THR A 68 7.25 -8.70 9.49
C THR A 68 8.12 -9.93 9.24
N SER A 69 9.00 -10.31 10.17
CA SER A 69 9.89 -11.45 10.00
C SER A 69 9.12 -12.76 9.85
N GLY A 70 9.42 -13.52 8.79
CA GLY A 70 8.72 -14.76 8.46
C GLY A 70 7.28 -14.57 7.96
N ALA A 71 6.88 -13.35 7.60
CA ALA A 71 5.58 -13.10 7.00
C ALA A 71 5.57 -13.43 5.49
N ASP A 72 4.42 -13.93 5.02
CA ASP A 72 4.16 -14.12 3.59
C ASP A 72 3.80 -12.78 2.94
N ILE A 73 4.42 -12.47 1.80
CA ILE A 73 4.06 -11.26 1.05
C ILE A 73 2.74 -11.50 0.32
N THR A 74 1.79 -10.60 0.52
CA THR A 74 0.51 -10.56 -0.21
C THR A 74 0.39 -9.27 -1.03
N ILE A 75 -0.56 -9.28 -1.96
CA ILE A 75 -0.90 -8.12 -2.79
C ILE A 75 -1.85 -7.17 -2.05
N ARG A 76 -1.91 -5.92 -2.52
CA ARG A 76 -2.96 -4.97 -2.11
C ARG A 76 -4.23 -5.31 -2.90
N THR A 77 -5.02 -6.25 -2.37
CA THR A 77 -6.09 -6.98 -3.06
C THR A 77 -7.01 -6.10 -3.91
N THR A 78 -7.36 -4.89 -3.46
CA THR A 78 -8.25 -4.00 -4.19
C THR A 78 -7.56 -3.21 -5.31
N TRP A 79 -6.27 -2.88 -5.19
CA TRP A 79 -5.62 -1.82 -6.00
C TRP A 79 -5.19 -2.26 -7.39
N GLU A 80 -4.86 -3.53 -7.60
CA GLU A 80 -4.34 -3.96 -8.91
C GLU A 80 -5.42 -4.02 -9.99
N LYS A 81 -6.61 -4.52 -9.64
CA LYS A 81 -7.71 -4.74 -10.61
C LYS A 81 -9.08 -4.36 -10.05
N LEU A 82 -9.35 -4.72 -8.80
CA LEU A 82 -10.70 -4.65 -8.25
C LEU A 82 -11.20 -3.21 -8.05
N ALA A 83 -10.33 -2.20 -8.05
CA ALA A 83 -10.72 -0.79 -7.93
C ALA A 83 -11.16 -0.14 -9.26
N SER A 84 -11.06 -0.85 -10.39
CA SER A 84 -11.24 -0.25 -11.74
C SER A 84 -12.68 -0.22 -12.23
N GLY A 85 -13.57 -1.04 -11.65
CA GLY A 85 -14.96 -1.12 -12.07
C GLY A 85 -15.92 -0.31 -11.23
N VAL A 86 -17.21 -0.42 -11.55
CA VAL A 86 -18.31 0.23 -10.84
C VAL A 86 -19.38 -0.83 -10.56
N PRO A 87 -19.71 -1.12 -9.29
CA PRO A 87 -19.09 -0.56 -8.07
C PRO A 87 -17.62 -0.96 -7.91
N SER A 88 -16.80 -0.08 -7.32
CA SER A 88 -15.39 -0.35 -7.06
C SER A 88 -15.26 -1.39 -5.96
N GLY A 89 -14.40 -2.39 -6.16
CA GLY A 89 -14.03 -3.37 -5.13
C GLY A 89 -13.45 -2.75 -3.87
N TYR A 90 -12.90 -1.54 -3.96
CA TYR A 90 -12.51 -0.78 -2.77
C TYR A 90 -13.69 -0.39 -1.90
N ASP A 91 -14.66 0.27 -2.53
CA ASP A 91 -15.81 0.85 -1.86
C ASP A 91 -16.65 -0.29 -1.28
N LEU A 92 -16.83 -1.37 -2.06
CA LEU A 92 -17.47 -2.60 -1.59
C LEU A 92 -16.81 -3.16 -0.33
N MET A 93 -15.47 -3.25 -0.31
CA MET A 93 -14.73 -3.76 0.85
C MET A 93 -14.80 -2.81 2.06
N CYS A 94 -14.72 -1.50 1.83
CA CYS A 94 -14.83 -0.50 2.89
C CYS A 94 -16.21 -0.52 3.55
N ASP A 95 -17.28 -0.47 2.75
CA ASP A 95 -18.67 -0.50 3.24
C ASP A 95 -18.94 -1.78 4.03
N THR A 96 -18.49 -2.91 3.49
CA THR A 96 -18.65 -4.22 4.12
C THR A 96 -17.93 -4.30 5.46
N MET A 97 -16.71 -3.76 5.56
CA MET A 97 -15.94 -3.79 6.80
C MET A 97 -16.61 -2.95 7.89
N VAL A 98 -17.18 -1.79 7.54
CA VAL A 98 -17.95 -0.98 8.48
C VAL A 98 -19.14 -1.79 9.00
N ASN A 99 -19.93 -2.37 8.10
CA ASN A 99 -21.12 -3.13 8.49
C ASN A 99 -20.79 -4.35 9.36
N LEU A 100 -19.70 -5.05 9.07
CA LEU A 100 -19.23 -6.19 9.86
C LEU A 100 -18.80 -5.76 11.27
N LEU A 101 -18.06 -4.65 11.38
CA LEU A 101 -17.58 -4.14 12.68
C LEU A 101 -18.68 -3.52 13.54
N THR A 102 -19.80 -3.15 12.93
CA THR A 102 -20.97 -2.60 13.63
C THR A 102 -22.12 -3.61 13.79
N ASP A 103 -21.85 -4.90 13.60
CA ASP A 103 -22.84 -5.99 13.72
C ASP A 103 -24.09 -5.81 12.83
N VAL A 104 -23.98 -5.06 11.72
CA VAL A 104 -25.06 -4.81 10.76
C VAL A 104 -25.23 -5.98 9.81
N SER A 105 -24.13 -6.63 9.42
CA SER A 105 -24.13 -7.82 8.57
C SER A 105 -23.24 -8.92 9.13
N THR A 106 -23.65 -10.17 8.91
CA THR A 106 -22.85 -11.34 9.24
C THR A 106 -21.65 -11.47 8.28
N PRO A 107 -20.59 -12.22 8.65
CA PRO A 107 -19.47 -12.50 7.74
C PRO A 107 -19.90 -13.07 6.38
N LYS A 108 -20.97 -13.85 6.35
CA LYS A 108 -21.49 -14.46 5.12
C LYS A 108 -22.18 -13.42 4.22
N GLU A 109 -23.00 -12.55 4.79
CA GLU A 109 -23.67 -11.47 4.04
C GLU A 109 -22.66 -10.44 3.55
N ALA A 110 -21.66 -10.13 4.37
CA ALA A 110 -20.53 -9.30 4.03
C ALA A 110 -19.77 -9.82 2.80
N ALA A 111 -19.41 -11.12 2.81
CA ALA A 111 -18.74 -11.75 1.67
C ALA A 111 -19.60 -11.71 0.40
N ALA A 112 -20.89 -12.05 0.51
CA ALA A 112 -21.82 -12.03 -0.60
C ALA A 112 -21.96 -10.63 -1.22
N TYR A 113 -22.07 -9.58 -0.40
CA TYR A 113 -22.17 -8.21 -0.90
C TYR A 113 -20.96 -7.80 -1.78
N VAL A 114 -19.74 -8.17 -1.36
CA VAL A 114 -18.54 -7.90 -2.16
C VAL A 114 -18.54 -8.74 -3.43
N GLU A 115 -18.88 -10.03 -3.34
CA GLU A 115 -18.93 -10.95 -4.49
C GLU A 115 -19.95 -10.49 -5.54
N ASP A 116 -21.19 -10.22 -5.13
CA ASP A 116 -22.29 -9.71 -5.98
C ASP A 116 -21.92 -8.36 -6.61
N GLY A 117 -21.22 -7.50 -5.87
CA GLY A 117 -20.76 -6.21 -6.37
C GLY A 117 -19.69 -6.34 -7.47
N LEU A 118 -18.74 -7.25 -7.28
CA LEU A 118 -17.68 -7.52 -8.25
C LEU A 118 -18.19 -8.31 -9.46
N GLU A 119 -19.14 -9.24 -9.29
CA GLU A 119 -19.75 -10.03 -10.36
C GLU A 119 -20.35 -9.13 -11.45
N GLN A 120 -20.76 -7.90 -11.14
CA GLN A 120 -21.32 -6.98 -12.14
C GLN A 120 -20.35 -6.64 -13.29
N TRP A 121 -19.04 -6.75 -13.08
CA TRP A 121 -18.05 -6.33 -14.07
C TRP A 121 -16.73 -7.12 -14.08
N TYR A 122 -16.38 -7.83 -13.01
CA TYR A 122 -15.13 -8.55 -12.91
C TYR A 122 -15.28 -9.95 -13.52
N GLU A 123 -14.85 -10.10 -14.77
CA GLU A 123 -15.01 -11.33 -15.59
C GLU A 123 -14.73 -12.64 -14.83
N PRO A 124 -13.70 -12.77 -13.97
CA PRO A 124 -13.45 -14.02 -13.25
C PRO A 124 -14.58 -14.47 -12.31
N LEU A 125 -15.46 -13.55 -11.89
CA LEU A 125 -16.60 -13.83 -11.01
C LEU A 125 -17.94 -13.94 -11.76
N GLN A 126 -17.99 -13.69 -13.08
CA GLN A 126 -19.22 -13.73 -13.90
C GLN A 126 -19.62 -15.14 -14.38
N GLN A 127 -19.30 -16.19 -13.62
CA GLN A 127 -19.41 -17.58 -14.09
C GLN A 127 -20.79 -18.22 -13.86
#